data_AF-A0A1D2MI89-F1
#
_entry.id   AF-A0A1D2MI89-F1
#
_cell.length_a   1.000
_cell.length_b   1.000
_cell.length_c   1.000
_cell.angle_alpha   90.00
_cell.angle_beta   90.00
_cell.angle_gamma   90.00
#
_symmetry.space_group_name_H-M   'P 1'
#
loop_
_entity.id
_entity.type
_entity.pdbx_description
1 polymer ?
#
loop_
_entity_poly.entity_id
_entity_poly.type
_entity_poly.pdbx_seq_one_letter_code
_entity_poly.pdbx_strand_id
1 'polypeptide(L)'
;MSTWIKRSAEADWDYQTDLTNDTARRISEQVSIDYANFREKVWKLIQTVDYKSFKSDELKRQLEKLNVIGVAALPEDKLTDYTKIYTEMTEIYSTAKICPYQNQSAI
;
A
#
# COMPACT_ATOMS: atom_id res chain seq x y z
N MET A 1 -14.60 -11.17 -0.57
CA MET A 1 -13.40 -10.30 -0.65
C MET A 1 -12.92 -10.07 0.77
N SER A 2 -11.66 -10.36 1.12
CA SER A 2 -11.18 -10.23 2.52
C SER A 2 -11.34 -8.79 3.01
N THR A 3 -11.83 -8.60 4.23
CA THR A 3 -12.16 -7.29 4.83
C THR A 3 -11.02 -6.27 4.71
N TRP A 4 -9.76 -6.71 4.81
CA TRP A 4 -8.58 -5.85 4.65
C TRP A 4 -8.44 -5.23 3.25
N ILE A 5 -8.71 -6.00 2.19
CA ILE A 5 -8.61 -5.50 0.80
C ILE A 5 -9.64 -4.41 0.58
N LYS A 6 -10.88 -4.62 1.04
CA LYS A 6 -11.95 -3.63 0.92
C LYS A 6 -11.57 -2.35 1.65
N ARG A 7 -11.19 -2.46 2.94
CA ARG A 7 -10.82 -1.31 3.76
C ARG A 7 -9.64 -0.51 3.18
N SER A 8 -8.62 -1.21 2.65
CA SER A 8 -7.48 -0.58 1.99
C SER A 8 -7.88 0.15 0.71
N ALA A 9 -8.73 -0.46 -0.12
CA ALA A 9 -9.19 0.16 -1.35
C ALA A 9 -10.08 1.39 -1.11
N GLU A 10 -10.96 1.35 -0.10
CA GLU A 10 -11.80 2.49 0.28
C GLU A 10 -10.97 3.66 0.82
N ALA A 11 -10.04 3.39 1.75
CA ALA A 11 -9.19 4.44 2.32
C ALA A 11 -8.27 5.09 1.27
N ASP A 12 -7.72 4.29 0.34
CA ASP A 12 -6.93 4.84 -0.77
C ASP A 12 -7.82 5.68 -1.70
N TRP A 13 -9.00 5.17 -2.09
CA TRP A 13 -9.93 5.92 -2.93
C TRP A 13 -10.32 7.27 -2.33
N ASP A 14 -10.65 7.31 -1.04
CA ASP A 14 -11.03 8.54 -0.34
C ASP A 14 -9.90 9.58 -0.38
N TYR A 15 -8.63 9.17 -0.24
CA TYR A 15 -7.49 10.08 -0.37
C TYR A 15 -7.25 10.51 -1.83
N GLN A 16 -7.22 9.56 -2.77
CA GLN A 16 -6.92 9.85 -4.18
C GLN A 16 -7.95 10.78 -4.83
N THR A 17 -9.19 10.78 -4.35
CA THR A 17 -10.26 11.66 -4.84
C THR A 17 -10.35 13.01 -4.11
N ASP A 18 -9.63 13.17 -3.00
CA ASP A 18 -9.52 14.42 -2.23
C ASP A 18 -8.10 14.56 -1.66
N LEU A 19 -7.14 14.81 -2.55
CA LEU A 19 -5.71 14.81 -2.22
C LEU A 19 -5.30 15.88 -1.20
N THR A 20 -6.09 16.94 -1.04
CA THR A 20 -5.84 18.00 -0.05
C THR A 20 -6.31 17.64 1.36
N ASN A 21 -7.01 16.50 1.52
CA ASN A 21 -7.54 16.06 2.79
C ASN A 21 -6.52 15.26 3.58
N ASP A 22 -5.81 15.96 4.44
CA ASP A 22 -4.80 15.41 5.36
C ASP A 22 -5.35 14.32 6.30
N THR A 23 -6.66 14.35 6.62
CA THR A 23 -7.28 13.27 7.40
C THR A 23 -7.42 12.00 6.57
N ALA A 24 -7.93 12.11 5.33
CA ALA A 24 -8.03 10.99 4.41
C ALA A 24 -6.64 10.41 4.10
N ARG A 25 -5.63 11.26 3.91
CA ARG A 25 -4.23 10.86 3.74
C ARG A 25 -3.75 9.99 4.91
N ARG A 26 -3.85 10.47 6.16
CA ARG A 26 -3.41 9.71 7.34
C ARG A 26 -4.14 8.38 7.49
N ILE A 27 -5.45 8.34 7.18
CA ILE A 27 -6.23 7.11 7.22
C ILE A 27 -5.72 6.12 6.16
N SER A 28 -5.49 6.58 4.93
CA SER A 28 -4.92 5.76 3.85
C SER A 28 -3.55 5.18 4.21
N GLU A 29 -2.65 6.02 4.75
CA GLU A 29 -1.32 5.59 5.22
C GLU A 29 -1.43 4.54 6.32
N GLN A 30 -2.25 4.79 7.35
CA GLN A 30 -2.42 3.86 8.47
C GLN A 30 -3.00 2.51 8.02
N VAL A 31 -4.05 2.53 7.18
CA VAL A 31 -4.67 1.30 6.68
C VAL A 31 -3.70 0.52 5.79
N SER A 32 -2.86 1.21 5.01
CA SER A 32 -1.81 0.58 4.20
C SER A 32 -0.79 -0.16 5.06
N ILE A 33 -0.33 0.49 6.16
CA ILE A 33 0.58 -0.13 7.14
C ILE A 33 -0.09 -1.32 7.84
N ASP A 34 -1.33 -1.17 8.30
CA ASP A 34 -2.09 -2.25 8.95
C ASP A 34 -2.24 -3.47 8.02
N TYR A 35 -2.55 -3.22 6.74
CA TYR A 35 -2.69 -4.28 5.75
C TYR A 35 -1.36 -4.98 5.43
N ALA A 36 -0.26 -4.22 5.34
CA ALA A 36 1.07 -4.79 5.20
C ALA A 36 1.44 -5.68 6.39
N ASN A 37 1.17 -5.23 7.63
CA ASN A 37 1.38 -6.01 8.85
C ASN A 37 0.54 -7.30 8.85
N PHE A 38 -0.71 -7.24 8.39
CA PHE A 38 -1.53 -8.45 8.23
C PHE A 38 -0.92 -9.42 7.22
N ARG A 39 -0.44 -8.94 6.07
CA ARG A 39 0.22 -9.78 5.04
C ARG A 39 1.50 -10.43 5.54
N GLU A 40 2.30 -9.70 6.32
CA GLU A 40 3.51 -10.26 6.96
C GLU A 40 3.16 -11.40 7.93
N LYS A 41 2.09 -11.25 8.73
CA LYS A 41 1.60 -12.33 9.62
C LYS A 41 1.15 -13.56 8.83
N VAL A 42 0.39 -13.38 7.75
CA VAL A 42 -0.02 -14.48 6.87
C VAL A 42 1.20 -15.18 6.27
N TRP A 43 2.20 -14.42 5.82
CA TRP A 43 3.43 -14.97 5.28
C TRP A 43 4.23 -15.78 6.30
N LYS A 44 4.34 -15.30 7.55
CA LYS A 44 4.96 -16.05 8.65
C LYS A 44 4.27 -17.40 8.87
N LEU A 45 2.94 -17.47 8.74
CA LEU A 45 2.20 -18.74 8.80
C LEU A 45 2.49 -19.65 7.62
N ILE A 46 2.65 -19.09 6.42
CA ILE A 46 3.00 -19.88 5.22
C ILE A 46 4.42 -20.47 5.35
N GLN A 47 5.35 -19.76 6.00
CA GLN A 47 6.71 -20.28 6.22
C GLN A 47 6.76 -21.51 7.13
N THR A 48 5.72 -21.80 7.90
CA THR A 48 5.68 -22.98 8.78
C THR A 48 5.21 -24.24 8.07
N VAL A 49 4.78 -24.14 6.80
CA VAL A 49 4.28 -25.27 6.01
C VAL A 49 5.12 -25.49 4.75
N ASP A 50 5.44 -26.74 4.43
CA ASP A 50 6.02 -27.09 3.13
C ASP A 50 4.92 -27.13 2.06
N TYR A 51 4.50 -25.94 1.62
CA TYR A 51 3.44 -25.81 0.63
C TYR A 51 3.80 -26.46 -0.72
N LYS A 52 5.08 -26.69 -1.02
CA LYS A 52 5.53 -27.32 -2.27
C LYS A 52 5.20 -28.82 -2.31
N SER A 53 5.11 -29.45 -1.14
CA SER A 53 4.74 -30.86 -0.99
C SER A 53 3.26 -31.15 -1.26
N PHE A 54 2.42 -30.12 -1.41
CA PHE A 54 0.98 -30.30 -1.56
C PHE A 54 0.65 -31.03 -2.87
N LYS A 55 -0.43 -31.81 -2.92
CA LYS A 55 -0.83 -32.50 -4.17
C LYS A 55 -1.61 -31.60 -5.13
N SER A 56 -2.36 -30.64 -4.60
CA SER A 56 -3.18 -29.73 -5.39
C SER A 56 -2.32 -28.60 -5.95
N ASP A 57 -2.24 -28.51 -7.28
CA ASP A 57 -1.53 -27.45 -7.98
C ASP A 57 -2.20 -26.08 -7.80
N GLU A 58 -3.52 -26.05 -7.61
CA GLU A 58 -4.25 -24.83 -7.28
C GLU A 58 -3.81 -24.28 -5.92
N LEU A 59 -3.71 -25.14 -4.90
CA LEU A 59 -3.26 -24.72 -3.57
C LEU A 59 -1.81 -24.26 -3.58
N LYS A 60 -0.92 -24.97 -4.31
CA LYS A 60 0.48 -24.54 -4.49
C LYS A 60 0.51 -23.13 -5.06
N ARG A 61 -0.20 -22.89 -6.17
CA ARG A 61 -0.21 -21.58 -6.85
C ARG A 61 -0.71 -20.45 -5.93
N GLN A 62 -1.74 -20.70 -5.13
CA GLN A 62 -2.25 -19.71 -4.18
C GLN A 62 -1.21 -19.39 -3.11
N LEU A 63 -0.56 -20.41 -2.54
CA LEU A 63 0.46 -20.24 -1.49
C LEU A 63 1.74 -19.62 -2.03
N GLU A 64 2.17 -19.98 -3.25
CA GLU A 64 3.27 -19.32 -3.95
C GLU A 64 3.03 -17.82 -4.11
N LYS A 65 1.81 -17.43 -4.52
CA LYS A 65 1.46 -16.03 -4.67
C LYS A 65 1.44 -15.29 -3.33
N LEU A 66 0.90 -15.92 -2.28
CA LEU A 66 0.88 -15.35 -0.93
C LEU A 66 2.27 -15.30 -0.29
N ASN A 67 3.21 -16.13 -0.75
CA ASN A 67 4.60 -16.13 -0.30
C ASN A 67 5.37 -14.87 -0.75
N VAL A 68 4.86 -14.15 -1.76
CA VAL A 68 5.46 -12.89 -2.24
C VAL A 68 4.79 -11.69 -1.56
N ILE A 69 5.44 -11.16 -0.51
CA ILE A 69 4.87 -10.07 0.31
C ILE A 69 5.27 -8.64 -0.09
N GLY A 70 6.21 -8.45 -1.02
CA GLY A 70 6.57 -7.12 -1.53
C GLY A 70 6.94 -6.14 -0.38
N VAL A 71 6.36 -4.94 -0.39
CA VAL A 71 6.62 -3.86 0.60
C VAL A 71 6.39 -4.32 2.05
N ALA A 72 5.50 -5.29 2.29
CA ALA A 72 5.25 -5.83 3.63
C ALA A 72 6.42 -6.63 4.21
N ALA A 73 7.49 -6.87 3.44
CA ALA A 73 8.75 -7.43 3.95
C ALA A 73 9.63 -6.39 4.68
N LEU A 74 9.34 -5.09 4.54
CA LEU A 74 10.11 -4.03 5.18
C LEU A 74 9.91 -4.05 6.71
N PRO A 75 10.95 -3.72 7.49
CA PRO A 75 10.80 -3.38 8.91
C PRO A 75 9.84 -2.20 9.13
N GLU A 76 9.27 -2.09 10.32
CA GLU A 76 8.20 -1.13 10.65
C GLU A 76 8.58 0.34 10.36
N ASP A 77 9.81 0.75 10.68
CA ASP A 77 10.33 2.08 10.38
C ASP A 77 10.37 2.34 8.87
N LYS A 78 10.90 1.37 8.10
CA LYS A 78 11.01 1.46 6.64
C LYS A 78 9.67 1.36 5.93
N LEU A 79 8.73 0.59 6.47
CA LEU A 79 7.37 0.50 5.95
C LEU A 79 6.64 1.84 6.12
N THR A 80 6.81 2.48 7.29
CA THR A 80 6.25 3.80 7.58
C THR A 80 6.84 4.85 6.65
N ASP A 81 8.18 4.88 6.53
CA ASP A 81 8.89 5.81 5.64
C ASP A 81 8.47 5.62 4.17
N TYR A 82 8.44 4.37 3.70
CA TYR A 82 7.99 4.04 2.34
C TYR A 82 6.58 4.55 2.06
N THR A 83 5.65 4.32 3.00
CA THR A 83 4.24 4.69 2.83
C THR A 83 4.09 6.21 2.76
N LYS A 84 4.81 6.95 3.60
CA LYS A 84 4.82 8.42 3.57
C LYS A 84 5.43 8.98 2.29
N ILE A 85 6.58 8.45 1.87
CA ILE A 85 7.21 8.90 0.62
C ILE A 85 6.28 8.66 -0.57
N TYR A 86 5.58 7.52 -0.60
CA TYR A 86 4.64 7.20 -1.66
C TYR A 86 3.47 8.21 -1.74
N THR A 87 2.87 8.57 -0.60
CA THR A 87 1.78 9.56 -0.56
C THR A 87 2.28 10.97 -0.89
N GLU A 88 3.46 11.38 -0.40
CA GLU A 88 4.07 12.67 -0.74
C GLU A 88 4.36 12.80 -2.23
N MET A 89 4.94 11.77 -2.84
CA MET A 89 5.19 11.74 -4.28
C MET A 89 3.88 11.85 -5.07
N THR A 90 2.83 11.16 -4.61
CA THR A 90 1.50 11.20 -5.23
C THR A 90 0.90 12.61 -5.18
N GLU A 91 0.97 13.25 -4.01
CA GLU A 91 0.47 14.61 -3.81
C GLU A 91 1.23 15.62 -4.68
N ILE A 92 2.56 15.59 -4.65
CA ILE A 92 3.42 16.49 -5.44
C ILE A 92 3.10 16.33 -6.94
N TYR A 93 3.09 15.09 -7.45
CA TYR A 93 2.87 14.86 -8.87
C TYR A 93 1.46 15.30 -9.31
N SER A 94 0.45 15.00 -8.51
CA SER A 94 -0.96 15.25 -8.87
C SER A 94 -1.39 16.71 -8.71
N THR A 95 -0.69 17.48 -7.87
CA THR A 95 -1.02 18.89 -7.57
C THR A 95 -0.02 19.89 -8.16
N ALA A 96 1.05 19.41 -8.80
CA ALA A 96 2.07 20.26 -9.40
C ALA A 96 1.46 21.28 -10.36
N LYS A 97 1.91 22.53 -10.23
CA LYS A 97 1.56 23.63 -11.13
C LYS A 97 2.82 24.28 -11.65
N ILE A 98 2.81 24.66 -12.93
CA ILE A 98 3.94 25.34 -13.58
C ILE A 98 3.48 26.73 -14.00
N CYS A 99 4.12 27.77 -13.47
CA CYS A 99 3.81 29.14 -13.85
C CYS A 99 4.38 29.46 -15.25
N PRO A 100 3.65 30.21 -16.10
CA PRO A 100 4.19 30.72 -17.36
C PRO A 100 5.40 31.62 -17.12
N TYR A 101 6.42 31.51 -17.99
CA TYR A 101 7.66 32.30 -17.88
C TYR A 101 7.40 33.82 -17.81
N GLN A 102 6.42 34.31 -18.59
CA GLN A 102 6.08 35.73 -18.67
C GLN A 102 5.11 36.21 -17.58
N ASN A 103 4.56 35.30 -16.76
CA ASN A 103 3.61 35.66 -15.71
C ASN A 103 3.75 34.70 -14.51
N GLN A 104 4.84 34.87 -13.77
CA GLN A 104 5.21 34.00 -12.64
C GLN A 104 4.29 34.12 -11.43
N SER A 105 3.54 35.22 -11.32
CA SER A 105 2.59 35.50 -10.22
C SER A 105 1.16 35.01 -10.47
N ALA A 106 0.91 34.33 -11.59
CA ALA A 106 -0.43 33.88 -11.98
C ALA A 106 -0.77 32.46 -11.50
N ILE A 107 -0.46 32.09 -10.25
CA ILE A 107 -0.94 30.86 -9.60
C ILE A 107 -1.13 31.12 -8.11
#